data_AF-A0A0C9M6Q4-F1
#
_entry.id   AF-A0A0C9M6Q4-F1
#
_cell.length_a   1.000
_cell.length_b   1.000
_cell.length_c   1.000
_cell.angle_alpha   90.00
_cell.angle_beta   90.00
_cell.angle_gamma   90.00
#
_symmetry.space_group_name_H-M   'P 1'
#
loop_
_entity.id
_entity.type
_entity.pdbx_description
1 polymer ?
#
loop_
_entity_poly.entity_id
_entity_poly.type
_entity_poly.pdbx_seq_one_letter_code
_entity_poly.pdbx_strand_id
1 'polypeptide(L)'
;MGAQETFSALINMISASQVLSALYNSDEKKIQGFFKVFNVIFAENLPKLYLHFKNLTLTPENYLPDWFMTVFASIIPLELSSRLWDIYLLHGDIILFRTGLVVLKYLEPLLWGGGFSETVKILNMGFVGENRGEEVKAALAVSGHITEGDEDPFFDEILGRKGVHLSETRFKELLGAHMPRPATATNSNTHTQ
;
A
#
# COMPACT_ATOMS: atom_id res chain seq x y z
N MET A 1 -13.77 -24.61 -5.74
CA MET A 1 -13.75 -23.41 -6.59
C MET A 1 -13.07 -23.80 -7.90
N GLY A 2 -13.78 -23.70 -9.02
CA GLY A 2 -13.21 -23.96 -10.35
C GLY A 2 -12.40 -22.77 -10.87
N ALA A 3 -11.53 -22.99 -11.86
CA ALA A 3 -10.66 -21.93 -12.42
C ALA A 3 -11.45 -20.69 -12.91
N GLN A 4 -12.64 -20.90 -13.48
CA GLN A 4 -13.53 -19.81 -13.92
C GLN A 4 -14.02 -18.96 -12.75
N GLU A 5 -14.45 -19.60 -11.66
CA GLU A 5 -14.94 -18.90 -10.46
C GLU A 5 -13.81 -18.09 -9.82
N THR A 6 -12.61 -18.67 -9.74
CA THR A 6 -11.41 -17.98 -9.24
C THR A 6 -11.07 -16.75 -10.07
N PHE A 7 -11.12 -16.88 -11.40
CA PHE A 7 -10.88 -15.75 -12.29
C PHE A 7 -11.96 -14.66 -12.13
N SER A 8 -13.24 -15.03 -12.07
CA SER A 8 -14.32 -14.07 -11.84
C SER A 8 -14.19 -13.35 -10.50
N ALA A 9 -13.81 -14.06 -9.43
CA ALA A 9 -13.57 -13.45 -8.13
C ALA A 9 -12.44 -12.41 -8.20
N LEU A 10 -11.33 -12.73 -8.89
CA LEU A 10 -10.21 -11.81 -9.09
C LEU A 10 -10.63 -10.55 -9.86
N ILE A 11 -11.36 -10.70 -10.97
CA ILE A 11 -11.83 -9.56 -11.76
C ILE A 11 -12.80 -8.68 -10.95
N ASN A 12 -13.68 -9.30 -10.17
CA ASN A 12 -14.60 -8.57 -9.30
C ASN A 12 -13.86 -7.77 -8.24
N MET A 13 -12.83 -8.35 -7.62
CA MET A 13 -11.97 -7.67 -6.66
C MET A 13 -11.27 -6.45 -7.29
N ILE A 14 -10.65 -6.62 -8.46
CA ILE A 14 -9.98 -5.53 -9.18
C ILE A 14 -10.96 -4.42 -9.54
N SER A 15 -12.16 -4.80 -10.01
CA SER A 15 -13.18 -3.85 -10.47
C SER A 15 -13.86 -3.10 -9.32
N ALA A 16 -14.01 -3.73 -8.15
CA ALA A 16 -14.62 -3.13 -6.97
C ALA A 16 -13.68 -2.13 -6.27
N SER A 17 -12.36 -2.33 -6.37
CA SER A 17 -11.37 -1.43 -5.80
C SER A 17 -11.08 -0.24 -6.70
N GLN A 18 -11.11 0.97 -6.14
CA GLN A 18 -10.74 2.17 -6.90
C GLN A 18 -9.22 2.22 -7.14
N VAL A 19 -8.44 1.74 -6.17
CA VAL A 19 -6.97 1.70 -6.25
C VAL A 19 -6.51 0.68 -7.28
N LEU A 20 -6.95 -0.58 -7.16
CA LEU A 20 -6.55 -1.63 -8.09
C LEU A 20 -7.02 -1.30 -9.51
N SER A 21 -8.29 -0.91 -9.68
CA SER A 21 -8.81 -0.51 -10.99
C SER A 21 -8.00 0.62 -11.61
N ALA A 22 -7.58 1.63 -10.83
CA ALA A 22 -6.75 2.71 -11.36
C ALA A 22 -5.37 2.20 -11.81
N LEU A 23 -4.72 1.33 -11.01
CA LEU A 23 -3.40 0.77 -11.32
C LEU A 23 -3.44 -0.14 -12.55
N TYR A 24 -4.39 -1.09 -12.61
CA TYR A 24 -4.51 -2.03 -13.73
C TYR A 24 -4.95 -1.37 -15.04
N ASN A 25 -5.68 -0.25 -14.97
CA ASN A 25 -6.07 0.53 -16.15
C ASN A 25 -5.11 1.68 -16.47
N SER A 26 -4.02 1.83 -15.73
CA SER A 26 -3.06 2.93 -15.89
C SER A 26 -3.71 4.33 -15.85
N ASP A 27 -4.68 4.55 -14.97
CA ASP A 27 -5.33 5.85 -14.75
C ASP A 27 -4.39 6.77 -13.95
N GLU A 28 -3.45 7.40 -14.66
CA GLU A 28 -2.38 8.21 -14.07
C GLU A 28 -2.90 9.28 -13.10
N LYS A 29 -4.05 9.90 -13.40
CA LYS A 29 -4.63 10.95 -12.56
C LYS A 29 -5.07 10.40 -11.21
N LYS A 30 -5.74 9.24 -11.20
CA LYS A 30 -6.15 8.58 -9.96
C LYS A 30 -4.95 8.04 -9.21
N ILE A 31 -4.00 7.40 -9.90
CA ILE A 31 -2.77 6.89 -9.30
C ILE A 31 -2.03 8.01 -8.56
N GLN A 32 -1.83 9.16 -9.21
CA GLN A 32 -1.22 10.33 -8.60
C GLN A 32 -2.01 10.89 -7.41
N GLY A 33 -3.35 10.83 -7.46
CA GLY A 33 -4.21 11.16 -6.33
C GLY A 33 -3.95 10.24 -5.13
N PHE A 34 -3.94 8.93 -5.34
CA PHE A 34 -3.64 7.94 -4.29
C PHE A 34 -2.23 8.11 -3.72
N PHE A 35 -1.22 8.36 -4.54
CA PHE A 35 0.15 8.57 -4.06
C PHE A 35 0.31 9.87 -3.26
N LYS A 36 -0.47 10.92 -3.57
CA LYS A 36 -0.55 12.11 -2.71
C LYS A 36 -1.19 11.80 -1.36
N VAL A 37 -2.30 11.05 -1.35
CA VAL A 37 -2.92 10.58 -0.10
C VAL A 37 -1.91 9.80 0.74
N PHE A 38 -1.17 8.87 0.11
CA PHE A 38 -0.14 8.09 0.80
C PHE A 38 0.98 8.98 1.38
N ASN A 39 1.47 9.96 0.62
CA ASN A 39 2.49 10.89 1.11
C ASN A 39 2.03 11.68 2.35
N VAL A 40 0.77 12.11 2.40
CA VAL A 40 0.22 12.83 3.55
C VAL A 40 0.25 11.94 4.80
N ILE A 41 -0.32 10.74 4.72
CA ILE A 41 -0.35 9.82 5.86
C ILE A 41 1.04 9.32 6.25
N PHE A 42 1.97 9.23 5.29
CA PHE A 42 3.36 8.85 5.54
C PHE A 42 4.10 9.94 6.33
N ALA A 43 3.93 11.21 5.94
CA ALA A 43 4.47 12.34 6.69
C ALA A 43 3.86 12.46 8.10
N GLU A 44 2.57 12.16 8.26
CA GLU A 44 1.87 12.20 9.56
C GLU A 44 2.33 11.08 10.51
N ASN A 45 2.56 9.86 10.00
CA ASN A 45 2.83 8.69 10.84
C ASN A 45 4.32 8.37 11.03
N LEU A 46 5.15 8.60 10.00
CA LEU A 46 6.59 8.29 10.02
C LEU A 46 7.42 9.50 9.53
N PRO A 47 7.34 10.66 10.20
CA PRO A 47 7.89 11.92 9.70
C PRO A 47 9.40 11.88 9.46
N LYS A 48 10.16 11.15 10.29
CA LYS A 48 11.62 11.01 10.14
C LYS A 48 11.97 10.23 8.87
N LEU A 49 11.32 9.09 8.66
CA LEU A 49 11.53 8.25 7.48
C LEU A 49 11.03 8.95 6.21
N TYR A 50 9.90 9.65 6.28
CA TYR A 50 9.39 10.47 5.18
C TYR A 50 10.42 11.53 4.75
N LEU A 51 11.02 12.26 5.71
CA LEU A 51 12.06 13.25 5.39
C LEU A 51 13.30 12.60 4.77
N HIS A 52 13.69 11.42 5.26
CA HIS A 52 14.78 10.66 4.67
C HIS A 52 14.49 10.28 3.20
N PHE A 53 13.29 9.78 2.91
CA PHE A 53 12.87 9.47 1.53
C PHE A 53 12.87 10.71 0.65
N LYS A 54 12.42 11.86 1.18
CA LYS A 54 12.50 13.15 0.46
C LYS A 54 13.92 13.55 0.11
N ASN A 55 14.87 13.38 1.03
CA ASN A 55 16.28 13.68 0.78
C ASN A 55 16.89 12.76 -0.28
N LEU A 56 16.40 11.51 -0.37
CA LEU A 56 16.80 10.56 -1.41
C LEU A 56 16.05 10.73 -2.74
N THR A 57 15.13 11.70 -2.85
CA THR A 57 14.21 11.85 -4.00
C THR A 57 13.38 10.60 -4.30
N LEU A 58 13.16 9.76 -3.27
CA LEU A 58 12.39 8.53 -3.39
C LEU A 58 10.90 8.84 -3.20
N THR A 59 10.10 8.50 -4.20
CA THR A 59 8.68 8.80 -4.25
C THR A 59 7.83 7.52 -4.24
N PRO A 60 6.54 7.60 -3.88
CA PRO A 60 5.67 6.41 -3.82
C PRO A 60 5.61 5.61 -5.13
N GLU A 61 5.79 6.26 -6.27
CA GLU A 61 5.89 5.63 -7.60
C GLU A 61 6.99 4.57 -7.68
N ASN A 62 8.03 4.65 -6.84
CA ASN A 62 9.15 3.72 -6.87
C ASN A 62 8.85 2.37 -6.20
N TYR A 63 7.81 2.27 -5.36
CA TYR A 63 7.57 1.05 -4.56
C TYR A 63 6.09 0.67 -4.39
N LEU A 64 5.16 1.64 -4.37
CA LEU A 64 3.73 1.32 -4.15
C LEU A 64 3.02 0.59 -5.29
N PRO A 65 3.31 0.79 -6.59
CA PRO A 65 2.56 0.11 -7.65
C PRO A 65 2.54 -1.42 -7.47
N ASP A 66 3.70 -2.02 -7.26
CA ASP A 66 3.83 -3.48 -7.11
C ASP A 66 3.23 -3.98 -5.79
N TRP A 67 3.37 -3.20 -4.72
CA TRP A 67 2.76 -3.51 -3.43
C TRP A 67 1.24 -3.50 -3.53
N PHE A 68 0.65 -2.48 -4.15
CA PHE A 68 -0.81 -2.36 -4.22
C PHE A 68 -1.42 -3.35 -5.21
N MET A 69 -0.86 -3.48 -6.42
CA MET A 69 -1.39 -4.40 -7.44
C MET A 69 -1.43 -5.85 -6.98
N THR A 70 -0.44 -6.27 -6.18
CA THR A 70 -0.37 -7.64 -5.65
C THR A 70 -1.01 -7.80 -4.28
N VAL A 71 -1.61 -6.74 -3.73
CA VAL A 71 -2.07 -6.69 -2.33
C VAL A 71 -0.97 -7.25 -1.40
N PHE A 72 0.23 -6.74 -1.61
CA PHE A 72 1.49 -7.04 -0.91
C PHE A 72 2.02 -8.47 -1.04
N ALA A 73 1.41 -9.34 -1.85
CA ALA A 73 1.91 -10.70 -2.06
C ALA A 73 3.30 -10.74 -2.72
N SER A 74 3.75 -9.65 -3.34
CA SER A 74 5.12 -9.55 -3.89
C SER A 74 6.20 -9.41 -2.82
N ILE A 75 5.87 -8.93 -1.62
CA ILE A 75 6.83 -8.55 -0.59
C ILE A 75 6.52 -9.11 0.80
N ILE A 76 5.41 -9.81 0.96
CA ILE A 76 4.99 -10.49 2.19
C ILE A 76 4.90 -12.00 1.93
N PRO A 77 5.37 -12.87 2.85
CA PRO A 77 5.22 -14.32 2.74
C PRO A 77 3.75 -14.75 2.58
N LEU A 78 3.51 -15.79 1.78
CA LEU A 78 2.17 -16.25 1.42
C LEU A 78 1.24 -16.48 2.63
N GLU A 79 1.77 -17.03 3.72
CA GLU A 79 1.01 -17.28 4.95
C GLU A 79 0.41 -15.97 5.50
N LEU A 80 1.19 -14.90 5.53
CA LEU A 80 0.75 -13.58 5.97
C LEU A 80 -0.11 -12.88 4.91
N SER A 81 0.23 -13.03 3.63
CA SER A 81 -0.55 -12.46 2.54
C SER A 81 -1.98 -13.00 2.54
N SER A 82 -2.20 -14.28 2.81
CA SER A 82 -3.56 -14.84 2.84
C SER A 82 -4.47 -14.13 3.85
N ARG A 83 -3.98 -13.91 5.08
CA ARG A 83 -4.70 -13.15 6.11
C ARG A 83 -4.87 -11.68 5.75
N LEU A 84 -3.87 -11.06 5.13
CA LEU A 84 -3.98 -9.69 4.64
C LEU A 84 -5.08 -9.56 3.57
N TRP A 85 -5.19 -10.55 2.68
CA TRP A 85 -6.24 -10.60 1.67
C TRP A 85 -7.63 -10.72 2.31
N ASP A 86 -7.81 -11.54 3.34
CA ASP A 86 -9.07 -11.62 4.08
C ASP A 86 -9.47 -10.26 4.69
N ILE A 87 -8.51 -9.57 5.30
CA ILE A 87 -8.72 -8.23 5.88
C ILE A 87 -9.03 -7.20 4.81
N TYR A 88 -8.31 -7.23 3.68
CA TYR A 88 -8.54 -6.34 2.54
C TYR A 88 -9.93 -6.55 1.93
N LEU A 89 -10.35 -7.79 1.74
CA LEU A 89 -11.68 -8.10 1.20
C LEU A 89 -12.81 -7.63 2.14
N LEU A 90 -12.57 -7.58 3.45
CA LEU A 90 -13.54 -7.10 4.43
C LEU A 90 -13.60 -5.57 4.55
N HIS A 91 -12.45 -4.90 4.52
CA HIS A 91 -12.34 -3.46 4.84
C HIS A 91 -12.06 -2.56 3.62
N GLY A 92 -11.68 -3.13 2.49
CA GLY A 92 -11.42 -2.44 1.23
C GLY A 92 -10.10 -1.65 1.19
N ASP A 93 -10.08 -0.64 0.31
CA ASP A 93 -8.86 0.06 -0.12
C ASP A 93 -8.04 0.71 1.01
N ILE A 94 -8.67 1.09 2.13
CA ILE A 94 -7.95 1.66 3.29
C ILE A 94 -6.85 0.73 3.81
N ILE A 95 -7.05 -0.59 3.69
CA ILE A 95 -6.07 -1.59 4.11
C ILE A 95 -4.79 -1.48 3.29
N LEU A 96 -4.86 -1.14 2.00
CA LEU A 96 -3.65 -0.96 1.19
C LEU A 96 -2.75 0.15 1.75
N PHE A 97 -3.35 1.26 2.18
CA PHE A 97 -2.63 2.40 2.74
C PHE A 97 -2.06 2.12 4.13
N ARG A 98 -2.87 1.51 5.01
CA ARG A 98 -2.42 1.13 6.35
C ARG A 98 -1.29 0.10 6.28
N THR A 99 -1.44 -0.95 5.47
CA THR A 99 -0.40 -1.94 5.25
C THR A 99 0.88 -1.29 4.71
N GLY A 100 0.78 -0.37 3.74
CA GLY A 100 1.96 0.34 3.24
C GLY A 100 2.73 1.09 4.34
N LEU A 101 2.03 1.73 5.28
CA LEU A 101 2.67 2.39 6.43
C LEU A 101 3.29 1.38 7.41
N VAL A 102 2.59 0.29 7.72
CA VAL A 102 3.10 -0.76 8.62
C VAL A 102 4.33 -1.43 8.01
N VAL A 103 4.32 -1.75 6.72
CA VAL A 103 5.48 -2.29 6.00
C VAL A 103 6.67 -1.34 6.11
N LEU A 104 6.49 -0.04 5.83
CA LEU A 104 7.56 0.95 5.94
C LEU A 104 8.09 1.06 7.37
N LYS A 105 7.23 1.03 8.39
CA LYS A 105 7.61 1.04 9.80
C LYS A 105 8.47 -0.16 10.19
N TYR A 106 8.11 -1.36 9.71
CA TYR A 106 8.85 -2.59 10.02
C TYR A 106 10.18 -2.66 9.27
N LEU A 107 10.25 -2.12 8.04
CA LEU A 107 11.49 -2.03 7.27
C LEU A 107 12.39 -0.85 7.70
N GLU A 108 11.85 0.14 8.41
CA GLU A 108 12.54 1.37 8.84
C GLU A 108 13.97 1.14 9.37
N PRO A 109 14.26 0.14 10.24
CA PRO A 109 15.62 -0.11 10.73
C PRO A 109 16.65 -0.40 9.63
N LEU A 110 16.22 -0.95 8.49
CA LEU A 110 17.07 -1.30 7.35
C LEU A 110 17.21 -0.17 6.35
N LEU A 111 16.31 0.81 6.38
CA LEU A 111 16.28 1.89 5.39
C LEU A 111 17.24 3.03 5.75
N TRP A 112 17.73 3.08 6.99
CA TRP A 112 18.63 4.12 7.46
C TRP A 112 20.04 4.01 6.89
N GLY A 113 20.60 5.14 6.46
CA GLY A 113 21.99 5.25 6.02
C GLY A 113 22.25 4.79 4.58
N GLY A 114 21.28 4.14 3.94
CA GLY A 114 21.35 3.75 2.53
C GLY A 114 21.08 4.90 1.55
N GLY A 115 21.55 4.73 0.32
CA GLY A 115 21.19 5.60 -0.80
C GLY A 115 19.95 5.10 -1.56
N PHE A 116 19.44 5.89 -2.51
CA PHE A 116 18.22 5.58 -3.29
C PHE A 116 18.15 4.13 -3.78
N SER A 117 19.20 3.63 -4.44
CA SER A 117 19.23 2.28 -5.04
C SER A 117 19.11 1.18 -3.98
N GLU A 118 19.79 1.34 -2.85
CA GLU A 118 19.77 0.39 -1.75
C GLU A 118 18.41 0.38 -1.04
N THR A 119 17.85 1.57 -0.80
CA THR A 119 16.49 1.71 -0.25
C THR A 119 15.45 1.02 -1.14
N VAL A 120 15.47 1.26 -2.46
CA VAL A 120 14.55 0.59 -3.40
C VAL A 120 14.73 -0.92 -3.40
N LYS A 121 15.98 -1.40 -3.36
CA LYS A 121 16.27 -2.85 -3.27
C LYS A 121 15.65 -3.48 -2.02
N ILE A 122 15.78 -2.84 -0.86
CA ILE A 122 15.20 -3.32 0.40
C ILE A 122 13.67 -3.32 0.32
N LEU A 123 13.06 -2.25 -0.22
CA LEU A 123 11.61 -2.15 -0.38
C LEU A 123 11.02 -3.20 -1.33
N ASN A 124 11.73 -3.54 -2.41
CA ASN A 124 11.32 -4.56 -3.38
C ASN A 124 11.51 -5.98 -2.84
N MET A 125 12.45 -6.17 -1.93
CA MET A 125 12.62 -7.44 -1.25
C MET A 125 11.55 -7.65 -0.16
N GLY A 126 11.24 -6.60 0.60
CA GLY A 126 10.32 -6.68 1.73
C GLY A 126 10.70 -7.78 2.72
N PHE A 127 9.75 -8.65 3.03
CA PHE A 127 9.91 -9.78 3.96
C PHE A 127 10.10 -11.12 3.25
N VAL A 128 10.26 -11.11 1.91
CA VAL A 128 10.43 -12.29 1.07
C VAL A 128 11.84 -12.29 0.49
N GLY A 129 12.59 -13.39 0.61
CA GLY A 129 13.87 -13.47 -0.09
C GLY A 129 14.59 -14.81 0.01
N GLU A 130 15.11 -15.26 -1.14
CA GLU A 130 16.05 -16.39 -1.26
C GLU A 130 17.52 -15.93 -1.29
N ASN A 131 17.78 -14.62 -1.27
CA ASN A 131 19.12 -14.04 -1.40
C ASN A 131 19.95 -14.20 -0.11
N ARG A 132 21.24 -14.48 -0.25
CA ARG A 132 22.18 -14.59 0.90
C ARG A 132 22.73 -13.20 1.24
N GLY A 133 22.52 -12.72 2.48
CA GLY A 133 23.06 -11.45 2.98
C GLY A 133 22.52 -11.05 4.36
N GLU A 134 23.08 -10.01 4.97
CA GLU A 134 22.66 -9.52 6.30
C GLU A 134 21.29 -8.83 6.28
N GLU A 135 20.99 -8.06 5.22
CA GLU A 135 19.67 -7.43 4.98
C GLU A 135 18.53 -8.46 5.01
N VAL A 136 18.74 -9.64 4.41
CA VAL A 136 17.75 -10.72 4.33
C VAL A 136 17.48 -11.33 5.70
N LYS A 137 18.54 -11.61 6.46
CA LYS A 137 18.41 -12.12 7.82
C LYS A 137 17.67 -11.14 8.72
N ALA A 138 17.92 -9.85 8.55
CA ALA A 138 17.24 -8.82 9.31
C ALA A 138 15.76 -8.70 8.91
N ALA A 139 15.43 -8.72 7.62
CA ALA A 139 14.05 -8.74 7.13
C ALA A 139 13.27 -9.99 7.59
N LEU A 140 13.92 -11.16 7.57
CA LEU A 140 13.35 -12.42 8.09
C LEU A 140 13.22 -12.42 9.61
N ALA A 141 14.16 -11.84 10.35
CA ALA A 141 14.03 -11.69 11.80
C ALA A 141 12.84 -10.78 12.15
N VAL A 142 12.67 -9.71 11.38
CA VAL A 142 11.49 -8.83 11.49
C VAL A 142 10.22 -9.62 11.17
N SER A 143 10.23 -10.51 10.17
CA SER A 143 9.03 -11.31 9.81
C SER A 143 8.73 -12.46 10.79
N GLY A 144 9.74 -13.09 11.39
CA GLY A 144 9.55 -14.13 12.41
C GLY A 144 8.82 -13.61 13.64
N HIS A 145 9.09 -12.37 14.03
CA HIS A 145 8.36 -11.71 15.12
C HIS A 145 6.93 -11.27 14.76
N ILE A 146 6.53 -11.30 13.48
CA ILE A 146 5.15 -11.00 13.08
C ILE A 146 4.19 -12.14 13.46
N THR A 147 4.67 -13.38 13.58
CA THR A 147 3.83 -14.58 13.78
C THR A 147 4.04 -15.32 15.10
N GLU A 148 4.95 -14.85 15.97
CA GLU A 148 5.44 -15.62 17.13
C GLU A 148 4.62 -15.50 18.44
N GLY A 149 3.36 -15.03 18.41
CA GLY A 149 2.56 -14.87 19.65
C GLY A 149 1.04 -14.99 19.51
N ASP A 150 0.34 -15.03 20.65
CA ASP A 150 -1.13 -15.02 20.74
C ASP A 150 -1.74 -13.67 20.30
N GLU A 151 -0.98 -12.58 20.42
CA GLU A 151 -1.29 -11.28 19.82
C GLU A 151 -0.47 -11.13 18.54
N ASP A 152 -1.09 -10.54 17.50
CA ASP A 152 -0.44 -10.29 16.21
C ASP A 152 -0.31 -8.77 16.00
N PRO A 153 0.81 -8.16 16.44
CA PRO A 153 0.98 -6.71 16.43
C PRO A 153 0.92 -6.14 15.01
N PHE A 154 1.41 -6.87 14.02
CA PHE A 154 1.43 -6.42 12.62
C PHE A 154 0.00 -6.22 12.11
N PHE A 155 -0.88 -7.21 12.25
CA PHE A 155 -2.26 -7.05 11.81
C PHE A 155 -3.08 -6.16 12.74
N ASP A 156 -2.77 -6.08 14.03
CA ASP A 156 -3.42 -5.11 14.92
C ASP A 156 -3.13 -3.67 14.49
N GLU A 157 -1.92 -3.38 14.01
CA GLU A 157 -1.58 -2.09 13.43
C GLU A 157 -2.29 -1.83 12.09
N ILE A 158 -2.36 -2.84 11.21
CA ILE A 158 -3.12 -2.74 9.94
C ILE A 158 -4.61 -2.50 10.19
N LEU A 159 -5.18 -3.13 11.21
CA LEU A 159 -6.56 -2.93 11.62
C LEU A 159 -6.77 -1.58 12.33
N GLY A 160 -5.70 -0.83 12.61
CA GLY A 160 -5.75 0.48 13.25
C GLY A 160 -6.05 0.41 14.74
N ARG A 161 -5.80 -0.74 15.38
CA ARG A 161 -5.99 -0.94 16.83
C ARG A 161 -4.83 -0.37 17.64
N LYS A 162 -3.62 -0.37 17.08
CA LYS A 162 -2.38 0.14 17.66
C LYS A 162 -1.55 0.84 16.56
N GLY A 163 -0.63 1.73 16.91
CA GLY A 163 0.35 2.28 15.97
C GLY A 163 -0.21 3.24 14.91
N VAL A 164 -0.40 2.76 13.68
CA VAL A 164 -0.75 3.58 12.51
C VAL A 164 -2.12 4.24 12.66
N HIS A 165 -2.17 5.56 12.46
CA HIS A 165 -3.37 6.36 12.59
C HIS A 165 -3.90 6.77 11.21
N LEU A 166 -4.84 5.98 10.69
CA LEU A 166 -5.66 6.35 9.53
C LEU A 166 -7.10 5.88 9.74
N SER A 167 -7.98 6.79 10.18
CA SER A 167 -9.41 6.49 10.31
C SER A 167 -10.11 6.49 8.95
N GLU A 168 -11.25 5.81 8.82
CA GLU A 168 -12.05 5.84 7.59
C GLU A 168 -12.49 7.27 7.22
N THR A 169 -12.84 8.08 8.22
CA THR A 169 -13.23 9.48 8.02
C THR A 169 -12.09 10.28 7.43
N ARG A 170 -10.88 10.16 8.01
CA ARG A 170 -9.68 10.84 7.50
C ARG A 170 -9.32 10.34 6.10
N PHE A 171 -9.43 9.04 5.86
CA PHE A 171 -9.17 8.47 4.53
C PHE A 171 -10.12 9.03 3.47
N LYS A 172 -11.42 9.08 3.75
CA LYS A 172 -12.43 9.69 2.85
C LYS A 172 -12.18 11.18 2.60
N GLU A 173 -11.78 11.92 3.63
CA GLU A 173 -11.40 13.33 3.51
C GLU A 173 -10.21 13.52 2.55
N LEU A 174 -9.15 12.74 2.75
CA LEU A 174 -7.95 12.80 1.91
C LEU A 174 -8.24 12.40 0.46
N LEU A 175 -9.07 11.37 0.24
CA LEU A 175 -9.54 11.01 -1.09
C LEU A 175 -10.32 12.17 -1.73
N GLY A 176 -11.22 12.81 -1.00
CA GLY A 176 -11.97 13.97 -1.50
C GLY A 176 -11.08 15.17 -1.87
N ALA A 177 -9.95 15.34 -1.17
CA ALA A 177 -9.00 16.43 -1.42
C ALA A 177 -8.07 16.17 -2.62
N HIS A 178 -7.68 14.92 -2.86
CA HIS A 178 -6.61 14.59 -3.81
C HIS A 178 -7.04 13.83 -5.05
N MET A 179 -8.24 13.23 -5.06
CA MET A 179 -8.73 12.51 -6.22
C MET A 179 -9.25 13.47 -7.31
N PRO A 180 -9.08 13.11 -8.60
CA PRO A 180 -9.64 13.91 -9.69
C PRO A 180 -11.17 13.97 -9.54
N ARG A 181 -11.73 15.18 -9.62
CA ARG A 181 -13.19 15.36 -9.62
C ARG A 181 -13.79 14.65 -10.84
N PRO A 182 -14.95 14.01 -10.70
CA PRO A 182 -15.67 13.51 -11.86
C PRO A 182 -15.88 14.67 -12.82
N ALA A 183 -15.59 14.46 -14.10
CA ALA A 183 -15.89 15.44 -15.13
C ALA A 183 -17.39 15.72 -15.05
N THR A 184 -17.77 16.92 -14.59
CA THR A 184 -19.14 17.40 -14.69
C THR A 184 -19.52 17.29 -16.16
N ALA A 185 -20.54 16.49 -16.46
CA ALA A 185 -21.12 16.44 -17.80
C ALA A 185 -21.35 17.88 -18.24
N THR A 186 -20.55 18.34 -19.21
CA THR A 186 -20.76 19.61 -19.89
C THR A 186 -22.12 19.45 -20.57
N ASN A 187 -23.16 20.02 -19.95
CA ASN A 187 -24.45 20.21 -20.58
C ASN A 187 -24.22 21.07 -21.82
N SER A 188 -24.00 20.43 -22.98
CA SER A 188 -24.20 21.05 -24.28
C SER A 188 -25.70 21.17 -24.54
N ASN A 189 -26.38 21.94 -23.69
CA ASN A 189 -27.66 22.55 -24.00
C ASN A 189 -27.38 23.99 -24.40
N THR A 190 -26.97 24.16 -25.65
CA THR A 190 -27.22 25.39 -26.41
C THR A 190 -28.17 25.02 -27.54
N HIS A 191 -29.47 25.02 -27.23
CA HIS A 191 -30.49 25.30 -28.23
C HIS A 191 -30.47 26.80 -28.55
N THR A 192 -30.99 27.13 -29.75
CA THR A 192 -31.29 28.45 -30.33
C THR A 192 -30.06 29.28 -30.77
N GLN A 193 -29.91 29.69 -32.03
CA GLN A 193 -30.85 29.91 -33.13
C GLN A 193 -30.25 29.50 -34.49
#